data_AF-A0A934E5F7-F1
#
_entry.id   AF-A0A934E5F7-F1
#
_cell.length_a   1.000
_cell.length_b   1.000
_cell.length_c   1.000
_cell.angle_alpha   90.00
_cell.angle_beta   90.00
_cell.angle_gamma   90.00
#
_symmetry.space_group_name_H-M   'P 1'
#
loop_
_entity.id
_entity.type
_entity.pdbx_description
1 polymer ?
#
loop_
_entity_poly.entity_id
_entity_poly.type
_entity_poly.pdbx_seq_one_letter_code
_entity_poly.pdbx_strand_id
1 'polypeptide(L)'
;MRRLLLLASILSLAGCAHDSSLAARDATAAQLAREAEDGLKEADGLLKAGTDLDKVAELLQEARSRVEDRGMVFYADRENLEDRLSQADSRLVAARDTKLRREIAAQIPERKEKCEALLVEFRSAADALQDRATLDRPKAQSARQALEAATRFLDDSKPLGIDASWTAYATGARKELAGRTVQVTLAEAVLSFYEGPVAKNAEAKGLLEQGKASKQPEERTSLVIRARDAWQSCATDAAALIAQAPALEREPLKLPGTRATAKSFAAACESQAKSAEAVLNPPAAKPGKAAKATKPPAKKR
;
A
#
# COMPACT_ATOMS: atom_id res chain seq x y z
N MET A 1 -9.95 -48.71 39.48
CA MET A 1 -10.67 -48.64 40.77
C MET A 1 -12.13 -48.26 40.45
N ARG A 2 -13.03 -49.24 40.49
CA ARG A 2 -14.11 -49.39 41.50
C ARG A 2 -15.14 -48.24 41.42
N ARG A 3 -16.28 -48.46 40.73
CA ARG A 3 -17.58 -48.99 41.24
C ARG A 3 -18.54 -47.82 41.54
N LEU A 4 -19.61 -47.68 40.75
CA LEU A 4 -20.98 -48.12 41.06
C LEU A 4 -21.67 -47.22 42.10
N LEU A 5 -22.65 -46.41 41.65
CA LEU A 5 -23.97 -46.24 42.30
C LEU A 5 -24.91 -45.45 41.38
N LEU A 6 -25.75 -46.21 40.67
CA LEU A 6 -27.09 -45.83 40.22
C LEU A 6 -27.99 -45.64 41.45
N LEU A 7 -29.00 -44.77 41.30
CA LEU A 7 -30.38 -44.81 41.84
C LEU A 7 -30.83 -43.61 42.67
N ALA A 8 -32.01 -43.13 42.25
CA ALA A 8 -33.12 -42.60 43.03
C ALA A 8 -33.03 -41.15 43.55
N SER A 9 -33.65 -40.24 42.80
CA SER A 9 -34.53 -39.19 43.35
C SER A 9 -35.44 -38.63 42.24
N ILE A 10 -36.47 -39.41 41.91
CA ILE A 10 -37.73 -38.90 41.33
C ILE A 10 -38.61 -38.52 42.54
N LEU A 11 -39.48 -37.52 42.36
CA LEU A 11 -40.54 -37.02 43.26
C LEU A 11 -40.15 -35.94 44.28
N SER A 12 -40.28 -34.68 43.86
CA SER A 12 -40.93 -33.58 44.63
C SER A 12 -41.07 -32.32 43.75
N LEU A 13 -41.88 -32.38 42.70
CA LEU A 13 -42.32 -31.20 41.94
C LEU A 13 -43.87 -31.15 41.92
N ALA A 14 -44.47 -31.17 43.11
CA ALA A 14 -45.78 -30.60 43.35
C ALA A 14 -45.57 -29.27 44.08
N GLY A 15 -44.85 -28.36 43.43
CA GLY A 15 -44.75 -26.97 43.88
C GLY A 15 -46.04 -26.28 43.52
N CYS A 16 -46.82 -25.94 44.54
CA CYS A 16 -48.08 -25.22 44.45
C CYS A 16 -48.03 -24.14 43.36
N ALA A 17 -48.83 -24.32 42.31
CA ALA A 17 -49.31 -23.22 41.50
C ALA A 17 -50.11 -22.31 42.45
N HIS A 18 -49.42 -21.38 43.11
CA HIS A 18 -50.07 -20.22 43.68
C HIS A 18 -50.62 -19.49 42.47
N ASP A 19 -51.90 -19.72 42.18
CA ASP A 19 -52.69 -18.84 41.34
C ASP A 19 -52.66 -17.47 42.01
N SER A 20 -51.62 -16.70 41.71
CA SER A 20 -51.53 -15.30 42.03
C SER A 20 -52.82 -14.68 41.50
N SER A 21 -53.59 -14.08 42.41
CA SER A 21 -54.84 -13.41 42.04
C SER A 21 -54.56 -12.41 40.92
N LEU A 22 -55.56 -12.16 40.06
CA LEU A 22 -55.43 -11.17 38.99
C LEU A 22 -54.89 -9.83 39.52
N ALA A 23 -55.35 -9.41 40.71
CA ALA A 23 -54.86 -8.23 41.40
C ALA A 23 -53.35 -8.26 41.71
N ALA A 24 -52.79 -9.41 42.10
CA ALA A 24 -51.35 -9.55 42.34
C ALA A 24 -50.54 -9.51 41.02
N ARG A 25 -51.09 -10.05 39.93
CA ARG A 25 -50.49 -9.98 38.60
C ARG A 25 -50.48 -8.55 38.07
N ASP A 26 -51.59 -7.83 38.21
CA ASP A 26 -51.71 -6.43 37.83
C ASP A 26 -50.76 -5.53 38.64
N ALA A 27 -50.65 -5.78 39.95
CA ALA A 27 -49.71 -5.05 40.80
C ALA A 27 -48.24 -5.28 40.39
N THR A 28 -47.89 -6.54 40.05
CA THR A 28 -46.55 -6.89 39.56
C THR A 28 -46.26 -6.21 38.22
N ALA A 29 -47.21 -6.27 37.28
CA ALA A 29 -47.11 -5.63 35.98
C ALA A 29 -46.94 -4.10 36.11
N ALA A 30 -47.73 -3.47 36.98
CA ALA A 30 -47.62 -2.04 37.26
C ALA A 30 -46.28 -1.65 37.90
N GLN A 31 -45.70 -2.49 38.76
CA GLN A 31 -44.38 -2.25 39.34
C GLN A 31 -43.28 -2.34 38.25
N LEU A 32 -43.28 -3.41 37.46
CA LEU A 32 -42.32 -3.59 36.36
C LEU A 32 -42.41 -2.45 35.34
N ALA A 33 -43.62 -2.00 35.02
CA ALA A 33 -43.84 -0.85 34.15
C ALA A 33 -43.23 0.43 34.73
N ARG A 34 -43.45 0.73 36.02
CA ARG A 34 -42.85 1.91 36.68
C ARG A 34 -41.32 1.86 36.67
N GLU A 35 -40.73 0.71 36.99
CA GLU A 35 -39.27 0.53 36.95
C GLU A 35 -38.71 0.75 35.54
N ALA A 36 -39.40 0.25 34.51
CA ALA A 36 -39.03 0.49 33.11
C ALA A 36 -39.16 1.98 32.72
N GLU A 37 -40.24 2.65 33.16
CA GLU A 37 -40.48 4.06 32.90
C GLU A 37 -39.44 4.98 33.56
N ASP A 38 -39.07 4.67 34.81
CA ASP A 38 -38.05 5.40 35.55
C ASP A 38 -36.69 5.26 34.87
N GLY A 39 -36.31 4.03 34.47
CA GLY A 39 -35.09 3.77 33.70
C GLY A 39 -35.08 4.50 32.34
N LEU A 40 -36.20 4.48 31.61
CA LEU A 40 -36.35 5.22 30.35
C LEU A 40 -36.23 6.73 30.55
N LYS A 41 -36.81 7.28 31.63
CA LYS A 41 -36.76 8.71 31.92
C LYS A 41 -35.35 9.16 32.29
N GLU A 42 -34.62 8.36 33.05
CA GLU A 42 -33.21 8.61 33.36
C GLU A 42 -32.34 8.52 32.11
N ALA A 43 -32.52 7.48 31.30
CA ALA A 43 -31.84 7.31 30.01
C ALA A 43 -32.10 8.50 29.08
N ASP A 44 -33.35 8.98 28.98
CA ASP A 44 -33.71 10.18 28.21
C ASP A 44 -33.03 11.45 28.75
N GLY A 45 -32.86 11.58 30.07
CA GLY A 45 -32.14 12.68 30.70
C GLY A 45 -30.67 12.70 30.30
N LEU A 46 -30.00 11.55 30.39
CA LEU A 46 -28.59 11.38 30.00
C LEU A 46 -28.38 11.56 28.48
N LEU A 47 -29.29 11.05 27.65
CA LEU A 47 -29.27 11.27 26.20
C LEU A 47 -29.36 12.75 25.84
N LYS A 48 -30.25 13.52 26.50
CA LYS A 48 -30.38 14.97 26.30
C LYS A 48 -29.13 15.73 26.75
N ALA A 49 -28.53 15.30 27.86
CA ALA A 49 -27.27 15.87 28.33
C ALA A 49 -26.08 15.49 27.41
N GLY A 50 -26.19 14.39 26.66
CA GLY A 50 -25.11 13.85 25.84
C GLY A 50 -23.95 13.28 26.68
N THR A 51 -24.23 12.89 27.92
CA THR A 51 -23.25 12.40 28.90
C THR A 51 -23.51 10.93 29.22
N ASP A 52 -22.44 10.17 29.48
CA ASP A 52 -22.50 8.77 29.92
C ASP A 52 -23.41 7.86 29.07
N LEU A 53 -23.12 7.79 27.77
CA LEU A 53 -23.87 6.97 26.81
C LEU A 53 -23.79 5.46 27.10
N ASP A 54 -22.82 5.04 27.91
CA ASP A 54 -22.71 3.64 28.34
C ASP A 54 -23.70 3.36 29.47
N LYS A 55 -23.86 4.29 30.43
CA LYS A 55 -24.94 4.18 31.41
C LYS A 55 -26.33 4.21 30.79
N VAL A 56 -26.53 5.02 29.73
CA VAL A 56 -27.78 4.97 28.94
C VAL A 56 -28.02 3.56 28.41
N ALA A 57 -27.01 2.92 27.82
CA ALA A 57 -27.14 1.57 27.27
C ALA A 57 -27.54 0.54 28.34
N GLU A 58 -26.95 0.63 29.54
CA GLU A 58 -27.33 -0.20 30.70
C GLU A 58 -28.79 0.01 31.09
N LEU A 59 -29.22 1.27 31.26
CA LEU A 59 -30.60 1.60 31.65
C LEU A 59 -31.63 1.13 30.61
N LEU A 60 -31.32 1.25 29.32
CA LEU A 60 -32.19 0.75 28.25
C LEU A 60 -32.26 -0.79 28.24
N GLN A 61 -31.14 -1.47 28.52
CA GLN A 61 -31.12 -2.93 28.65
C GLN A 61 -31.92 -3.40 29.87
N GLU A 62 -31.80 -2.72 31.01
CA GLU A 62 -32.59 -3.01 32.21
C GLU A 62 -34.09 -2.77 31.94
N ALA A 63 -34.47 -1.62 31.41
CA ALA A 63 -35.87 -1.32 31.09
C ALA A 63 -36.47 -2.32 30.08
N ARG A 64 -35.70 -2.73 29.06
CA ARG A 64 -36.09 -3.80 28.13
C ARG A 64 -36.35 -5.12 28.86
N SER A 65 -35.46 -5.53 29.76
CA SER A 65 -35.65 -6.77 30.53
C SER A 65 -36.92 -6.75 31.39
N ARG A 66 -37.33 -5.57 31.89
CA ARG A 66 -38.60 -5.39 32.63
C ARG A 66 -39.80 -5.53 31.71
N VAL A 67 -39.76 -4.91 30.53
CA VAL A 67 -40.86 -4.95 29.54
C VAL A 67 -41.04 -6.35 28.95
N GLU A 68 -39.95 -7.10 28.77
CA GLU A 68 -39.96 -8.48 28.26
C GLU A 68 -40.37 -9.53 29.32
N ASP A 69 -40.48 -9.14 30.60
CA ASP A 69 -40.89 -10.06 31.67
C ASP A 69 -42.31 -10.62 31.44
N ARG A 70 -42.52 -11.89 31.81
CA ARG A 70 -43.82 -12.55 31.64
C ARG A 70 -44.95 -11.88 32.42
N GLY A 71 -44.64 -11.20 33.52
CA GLY A 71 -45.60 -10.41 34.29
C GLY A 71 -46.18 -9.23 33.52
N MET A 72 -45.50 -8.73 32.48
CA MET A 72 -45.94 -7.57 31.69
C MET A 72 -46.98 -7.89 30.61
N VAL A 73 -47.32 -9.16 30.37
CA VAL A 73 -48.26 -9.57 29.30
C VAL A 73 -49.64 -8.92 29.43
N PHE A 74 -50.07 -8.60 30.66
CA PHE A 74 -51.39 -8.02 30.92
C PHE A 74 -51.37 -6.50 31.10
N TYR A 75 -50.21 -5.85 30.98
CA TYR A 75 -50.11 -4.40 31.11
C TYR A 75 -50.61 -3.72 29.83
N ALA A 76 -51.65 -2.89 29.96
CA ALA A 76 -52.34 -2.28 28.81
C ALA A 76 -51.42 -1.41 27.94
N ASP A 77 -50.45 -0.72 28.55
CA ASP A 77 -49.56 0.22 27.84
C ASP A 77 -48.19 -0.39 27.48
N ARG A 78 -48.07 -1.72 27.46
CA ARG A 78 -46.80 -2.40 27.15
C ARG A 78 -46.25 -1.99 25.78
N GLU A 79 -47.10 -1.93 24.76
CA GLU A 79 -46.71 -1.55 23.39
C GLU A 79 -46.09 -0.14 23.35
N ASN A 80 -46.66 0.80 24.11
CA ASN A 80 -46.09 2.15 24.23
C ASN A 80 -44.70 2.15 24.88
N LEU A 81 -44.45 1.28 25.87
CA LEU A 81 -43.11 1.13 26.46
C LEU A 81 -42.11 0.53 25.48
N GLU A 82 -42.52 -0.48 24.70
CA GLU A 82 -41.70 -1.08 23.64
C GLU A 82 -41.32 -0.03 22.56
N ASP A 83 -42.29 0.79 22.13
CA ASP A 83 -42.06 1.88 21.18
C ASP A 83 -41.09 2.93 21.74
N ARG A 84 -41.26 3.33 23.00
CA ARG A 84 -40.35 4.28 23.66
C ARG A 84 -38.94 3.74 23.80
N LEU A 85 -38.78 2.45 24.15
CA LEU A 85 -37.49 1.75 24.15
C LEU A 85 -36.83 1.78 22.78
N SER A 86 -37.56 1.40 21.73
CA SER A 86 -37.07 1.41 20.34
C SER A 86 -36.62 2.81 19.90
N GLN A 87 -37.39 3.84 20.23
CA GLN A 87 -37.02 5.24 19.96
C GLN A 87 -35.79 5.67 20.77
N ALA A 88 -35.65 5.24 22.03
CA ALA A 88 -34.49 5.57 22.85
C ALA A 88 -33.21 4.88 22.35
N ASP A 89 -33.28 3.62 21.94
CA ASP A 89 -32.17 2.89 21.32
C ASP A 89 -31.69 3.58 20.04
N SER A 90 -32.62 3.98 19.18
CA SER A 90 -32.31 4.73 17.95
C SER A 90 -31.61 6.06 18.26
N ARG A 91 -32.07 6.77 19.30
CA ARG A 91 -31.45 8.00 19.78
C ARG A 91 -30.06 7.77 20.36
N LEU A 92 -29.84 6.67 21.10
CA LEU A 92 -28.53 6.30 21.62
C LEU A 92 -27.51 6.05 20.50
N VAL A 93 -27.89 5.32 19.45
CA VAL A 93 -27.01 5.10 18.29
C VAL A 93 -26.64 6.43 17.63
N ALA A 94 -27.62 7.31 17.39
CA ALA A 94 -27.37 8.63 16.82
C ALA A 94 -26.49 9.51 17.72
N ALA A 95 -26.67 9.45 19.05
CA ALA A 95 -25.85 10.17 20.01
C ALA A 95 -24.39 9.68 20.01
N ARG A 96 -24.18 8.34 19.93
CA ARG A 96 -22.84 7.74 19.82
C ARG A 96 -22.15 8.15 18.51
N ASP A 97 -22.85 8.10 17.37
CA ASP A 97 -22.30 8.56 16.09
C ASP A 97 -21.93 10.05 16.14
N THR A 98 -22.81 10.88 16.72
CA THR A 98 -22.55 12.32 16.89
C THR A 98 -21.32 12.57 17.77
N LYS A 99 -21.18 11.84 18.89
CA LYS A 99 -20.02 11.94 19.78
C LYS A 99 -18.73 11.55 19.04
N LEU A 100 -18.74 10.41 18.35
CA LEU A 100 -17.61 9.94 17.56
C LEU A 100 -17.19 10.95 16.48
N ARG A 101 -18.17 11.53 15.75
CA ARG A 101 -17.91 12.57 14.75
C ARG A 101 -17.26 13.81 15.36
N ARG A 102 -17.69 14.24 16.54
CA ARG A 102 -17.08 15.38 17.25
C ARG A 102 -15.65 15.07 17.70
N GLU A 103 -15.42 13.90 18.26
CA GLU A 103 -14.08 13.45 18.68
C GLU A 103 -13.11 13.33 17.49
N ILE A 104 -13.59 12.84 16.36
CA ILE A 104 -12.82 12.80 15.11
C ILE A 104 -12.57 14.21 14.59
N ALA A 105 -13.60 15.06 14.52
CA ALA A 105 -13.47 16.45 14.06
C ALA A 105 -12.45 17.24 14.90
N ALA A 106 -12.39 17.00 16.20
CA ALA A 106 -11.42 17.62 17.10
C ALA A 106 -9.97 17.22 16.79
N GLN A 107 -9.73 16.02 16.24
CA GLN A 107 -8.40 15.53 15.87
C GLN A 107 -7.94 16.01 14.48
N ILE A 108 -8.87 16.45 13.62
CA ILE A 108 -8.55 16.79 12.23
C ILE A 108 -7.49 17.90 12.09
N PRO A 109 -7.51 19.02 12.86
CA PRO A 109 -6.52 20.08 12.71
C PRO A 109 -5.08 19.58 12.92
N GLU A 110 -4.83 18.89 14.03
CA GLU A 110 -3.52 18.31 14.34
C GLU A 110 -3.08 17.30 13.28
N ARG A 111 -4.01 16.46 12.80
CA ARG A 111 -3.74 15.48 11.76
C ARG A 111 -3.41 16.13 10.42
N LYS A 112 -4.07 17.23 10.06
CA LYS A 112 -3.75 18.02 8.86
C LYS A 112 -2.37 18.64 8.97
N GLU A 113 -2.05 19.27 10.09
CA GLU A 113 -0.72 19.86 10.32
C GLU A 113 0.40 18.82 10.20
N LYS A 114 0.24 17.67 10.85
CA LYS A 114 1.21 16.57 10.76
C LYS A 114 1.34 16.02 9.34
N CYS A 115 0.23 15.87 8.62
CA CYS A 115 0.28 15.47 7.21
C CYS A 115 1.02 16.50 6.36
N GLU A 116 0.75 17.79 6.57
CA GLU A 116 1.39 18.87 5.80
C GLU A 116 2.90 18.91 6.06
N ALA A 117 3.33 18.71 7.30
CA ALA A 117 4.77 18.59 7.62
C ALA A 117 5.43 17.45 6.84
N LEU A 118 4.81 16.27 6.80
CA LEU A 118 5.30 15.13 6.01
C LEU A 118 5.30 15.42 4.50
N LEU A 119 4.30 16.13 4.00
CA LEU A 119 4.26 16.56 2.59
C LEU A 119 5.36 17.57 2.28
N VAL A 120 5.67 18.50 3.19
CA VAL A 120 6.77 19.46 3.02
C VAL A 120 8.13 18.74 2.99
N GLU A 121 8.37 17.79 3.90
CA GLU A 121 9.56 16.95 3.89
C GLU A 121 9.70 16.19 2.56
N PHE A 122 8.60 15.57 2.11
CA PHE A 122 8.58 14.86 0.83
C PHE A 122 8.81 15.79 -0.36
N ARG A 123 8.19 16.97 -0.42
CA ARG A 123 8.41 17.96 -1.48
C ARG A 123 9.88 18.35 -1.55
N SER A 124 10.49 18.70 -0.42
CA SER A 124 11.90 19.06 -0.35
C SER A 124 12.81 17.92 -0.84
N ALA A 125 12.54 16.68 -0.41
CA ALA A 125 13.32 15.53 -0.82
C ALA A 125 13.13 15.20 -2.32
N ALA A 126 11.91 15.34 -2.85
CA ALA A 126 11.62 15.15 -4.28
C ALA A 126 12.27 16.24 -5.15
N ASP A 127 12.24 17.50 -4.70
CA ASP A 127 12.88 18.61 -5.41
C ASP A 127 14.41 18.44 -5.48
N ALA A 128 15.02 17.84 -4.46
CA ALA A 128 16.43 17.46 -4.47
C ALA A 128 16.80 16.40 -5.53
N LEU A 129 15.82 15.70 -6.11
CA LEU A 129 16.02 14.72 -7.20
C LEU A 129 15.98 15.36 -8.60
N GLN A 130 15.54 16.62 -8.72
CA GLN A 130 15.42 17.29 -10.02
C GLN A 130 16.79 17.58 -10.65
N ASP A 131 17.80 17.89 -9.82
CA ASP A 131 19.15 18.07 -10.30
C ASP A 131 19.86 16.73 -10.49
N ARG A 132 19.80 16.22 -11.73
CA ARG A 132 20.45 14.97 -12.14
C ARG A 132 21.97 14.99 -11.99
N ALA A 133 22.61 16.17 -11.94
CA ALA A 133 24.06 16.24 -11.79
C ALA A 133 24.53 15.89 -10.37
N THR A 134 23.66 16.09 -9.37
CA THR A 134 23.94 15.80 -7.97
C THR A 134 23.09 14.64 -7.43
N LEU A 135 22.44 13.88 -8.32
CA LEU A 135 21.64 12.72 -7.94
C LEU A 135 22.53 11.63 -7.36
N ASP A 136 22.20 11.18 -6.14
CA ASP A 136 22.89 10.11 -5.44
C ASP A 136 21.88 9.20 -4.71
N ARG A 137 22.37 8.04 -4.26
CA ARG A 137 21.55 7.04 -3.57
C ARG A 137 20.95 7.56 -2.25
N PRO A 138 21.68 8.27 -1.37
CA PRO A 138 21.11 8.87 -0.17
C PRO A 138 19.91 9.78 -0.43
N LYS A 139 19.97 10.65 -1.45
CA LYS A 139 18.86 11.54 -1.82
C LYS A 139 17.64 10.75 -2.29
N ALA A 140 17.82 9.77 -3.18
CA ALA A 140 16.74 8.92 -3.66
C ALA A 140 16.07 8.16 -2.50
N GLN A 141 16.88 7.59 -1.60
CA GLN A 141 16.39 6.89 -0.41
C GLN A 141 15.64 7.82 0.55
N SER A 142 16.13 9.03 0.78
CA SER A 142 15.45 10.02 1.62
C SER A 142 14.08 10.40 1.05
N ALA A 143 13.99 10.64 -0.26
CA ALA A 143 12.71 10.92 -0.92
C ALA A 143 11.74 9.74 -0.85
N ARG A 144 12.25 8.51 -1.02
CA ARG A 144 11.46 7.27 -0.87
C ARG A 144 10.90 7.12 0.54
N GLN A 145 11.73 7.33 1.56
CA GLN A 145 11.31 7.26 2.96
C GLN A 145 10.25 8.31 3.30
N ALA A 146 10.44 9.56 2.83
CA ALA A 146 9.46 10.62 3.03
C ALA A 146 8.11 10.32 2.35
N LEU A 147 8.15 9.77 1.12
CA LEU A 147 6.95 9.30 0.42
C LEU A 147 6.22 8.20 1.19
N GLU A 148 6.95 7.19 1.68
CA GLU A 148 6.38 6.08 2.45
C GLU A 148 5.79 6.56 3.78
N ALA A 149 6.48 7.47 4.48
CA ALA A 149 6.00 8.06 5.72
C ALA A 149 4.69 8.83 5.53
N ALA A 150 4.61 9.71 4.51
CA ALA A 150 3.39 10.46 4.18
C ALA A 150 2.25 9.52 3.76
N THR A 151 2.53 8.52 2.93
CA THR A 151 1.53 7.53 2.48
C THR A 151 0.98 6.73 3.64
N ARG A 152 1.86 6.19 4.49
CA ARG A 152 1.48 5.43 5.68
C ARG A 152 0.64 6.28 6.64
N PHE A 153 1.02 7.54 6.86
CA PHE A 153 0.25 8.45 7.71
C PHE A 153 -1.19 8.65 7.21
N LEU A 154 -1.38 8.81 5.89
CA LEU A 154 -2.69 8.93 5.27
C LEU A 154 -3.51 7.63 5.36
N ASP A 155 -2.85 6.47 5.31
CA ASP A 155 -3.50 5.16 5.47
C ASP A 155 -3.91 4.90 6.92
N ASP A 156 -3.04 5.18 7.89
CA ASP A 156 -3.33 5.07 9.32
C ASP A 156 -4.45 6.04 9.75
N SER A 157 -4.68 7.11 8.97
CA SER A 157 -5.71 8.12 9.20
C SER A 157 -7.02 7.86 8.43
N LYS A 158 -7.22 6.65 7.86
CA LYS A 158 -8.48 6.26 7.20
C LYS A 158 -9.74 6.36 8.09
N PRO A 159 -9.70 6.03 9.41
CA PRO A 159 -10.88 6.16 10.27
C PRO A 159 -11.46 7.58 10.35
N LEU A 160 -10.65 8.61 10.10
CA LEU A 160 -11.11 10.01 10.04
C LEU A 160 -11.94 10.30 8.77
N GLY A 161 -12.04 9.35 7.83
CA GLY A 161 -12.78 9.46 6.59
C GLY A 161 -14.30 9.62 6.74
N ILE A 162 -14.85 9.49 7.96
CA ILE A 162 -16.25 9.85 8.23
C ILE A 162 -16.50 11.36 8.11
N ASP A 163 -15.45 12.17 8.20
CA ASP A 163 -15.49 13.62 8.02
C ASP A 163 -15.15 14.01 6.57
N ALA A 164 -16.00 14.84 5.97
CA ALA A 164 -15.86 15.26 4.59
C ALA A 164 -14.64 16.16 4.36
N SER A 165 -14.29 17.01 5.34
CA SER A 165 -13.14 17.92 5.25
C SER A 165 -11.81 17.16 5.30
N TRP A 166 -11.71 16.12 6.14
CA TRP A 166 -10.54 15.23 6.10
C TRP A 166 -10.46 14.47 4.78
N THR A 167 -11.58 13.92 4.30
CA THR A 167 -11.63 13.15 3.05
C THR A 167 -11.16 13.97 1.84
N ALA A 168 -11.64 15.21 1.71
CA ALA A 168 -11.22 16.11 0.66
C ALA A 168 -9.70 16.42 0.74
N TYR A 169 -9.21 16.72 1.95
CA TYR A 169 -7.79 16.99 2.18
C TYR A 169 -6.91 15.78 1.83
N ALA A 170 -7.22 14.60 2.38
CA ALA A 170 -6.47 13.37 2.15
C ALA A 170 -6.47 12.96 0.67
N THR A 171 -7.54 13.24 -0.07
CA THR A 171 -7.61 13.02 -1.52
C THR A 171 -6.63 13.93 -2.27
N GLY A 172 -6.58 15.22 -1.92
CA GLY A 172 -5.60 16.16 -2.46
C GLY A 172 -4.16 15.72 -2.19
N ALA A 173 -3.86 15.36 -0.93
CA ALA A 173 -2.56 14.87 -0.52
C ALA A 173 -2.13 13.61 -1.29
N ARG A 174 -3.02 12.61 -1.42
CA ARG A 174 -2.74 11.39 -2.21
C ARG A 174 -2.46 11.69 -3.68
N LYS A 175 -3.21 12.61 -4.28
CA LYS A 175 -3.00 13.03 -5.68
C LYS A 175 -1.63 13.70 -5.85
N GLU A 176 -1.22 14.53 -4.89
CA GLU A 176 0.10 15.15 -4.89
C GLU A 176 1.22 14.12 -4.78
N LEU A 177 1.12 13.19 -3.81
CA LEU A 177 2.07 12.10 -3.62
C LEU A 177 2.21 11.30 -4.93
N ALA A 178 1.09 10.87 -5.52
CA ALA A 178 1.09 10.11 -6.77
C ALA A 178 1.78 10.86 -7.93
N GLY A 179 1.59 12.18 -8.04
CA GLY A 179 2.22 13.00 -9.07
C GLY A 179 3.74 13.05 -8.95
N ARG A 180 4.27 13.01 -7.72
CA ARG A 180 5.72 13.07 -7.45
C ARG A 180 6.36 11.69 -7.28
N THR A 181 5.61 10.63 -7.00
CA THR A 181 6.12 9.23 -6.96
C THR A 181 6.86 8.86 -8.24
N VAL A 182 6.36 9.30 -9.40
CA VAL A 182 7.02 9.07 -10.70
C VAL A 182 8.44 9.62 -10.72
N GLN A 183 8.69 10.77 -10.08
CA GLN A 183 10.01 11.39 -10.01
C GLN A 183 10.97 10.57 -9.14
N VAL A 184 10.50 10.07 -7.99
CA VAL A 184 11.26 9.20 -7.10
C VAL A 184 11.64 7.90 -7.81
N THR A 185 10.65 7.22 -8.41
CA THR A 185 10.87 5.98 -9.15
C THR A 185 11.82 6.18 -10.33
N LEU A 186 11.69 7.29 -11.08
CA LEU A 186 12.62 7.59 -12.16
C LEU A 186 14.04 7.85 -11.64
N ALA A 187 14.21 8.57 -10.54
CA ALA A 187 15.52 8.82 -9.94
C ALA A 187 16.21 7.52 -9.48
N GLU A 188 15.47 6.64 -8.80
CA GLU A 188 15.94 5.30 -8.41
C GLU A 188 16.33 4.46 -9.62
N ALA A 189 15.53 4.51 -10.69
CA ALA A 189 15.82 3.79 -11.93
C ALA A 189 17.06 4.34 -12.65
N VAL A 190 17.27 5.66 -12.66
CA VAL A 190 18.49 6.29 -13.19
C VAL A 190 19.72 5.83 -12.42
N LEU A 191 19.68 5.83 -11.08
CA LEU A 191 20.79 5.36 -10.24
C LEU A 191 21.09 3.88 -10.51
N SER A 192 20.05 3.05 -10.54
CA SER A 192 20.17 1.62 -10.86
C SER A 192 20.76 1.38 -12.25
N PHE A 193 20.44 2.27 -13.21
CA PHE A 193 21.01 2.22 -14.55
C PHE A 193 22.51 2.51 -14.57
N TYR A 194 22.96 3.48 -13.77
CA TYR A 194 24.39 3.80 -13.61
C TYR A 194 25.16 2.66 -12.94
N GLU A 195 24.57 2.02 -11.93
CA GLU A 195 25.22 0.97 -11.14
C GLU A 195 25.21 -0.39 -11.84
N GLY A 196 24.23 -0.65 -12.71
CA GLY A 196 24.11 -1.90 -13.47
C GLY A 196 24.63 -1.77 -14.91
N PRO A 197 23.76 -1.47 -15.90
CA PRO A 197 24.13 -1.41 -17.30
C PRO A 197 25.38 -0.58 -17.63
N VAL A 198 25.53 0.61 -17.04
CA VAL A 198 26.66 1.48 -17.32
C VAL A 198 27.97 0.88 -16.79
N ALA A 199 27.95 0.32 -15.59
CA ALA A 199 29.11 -0.39 -15.02
C ALA A 199 29.50 -1.61 -15.85
N LYS A 200 28.52 -2.44 -16.26
CA LYS A 200 28.75 -3.62 -17.12
C LYS A 200 29.36 -3.25 -18.47
N ASN A 201 28.91 -2.16 -19.09
CA ASN A 201 29.52 -1.67 -20.32
C ASN A 201 30.98 -1.21 -20.13
N ALA A 202 31.29 -0.56 -19.00
CA ALA A 202 32.66 -0.16 -18.68
C ALA A 202 33.56 -1.39 -18.46
N GLU A 203 33.08 -2.40 -17.74
CA GLU A 203 33.76 -3.68 -17.56
C GLU A 203 34.02 -4.37 -18.90
N ALA A 204 33.01 -4.49 -19.76
CA ALA A 204 33.12 -5.11 -21.07
C ALA A 204 34.17 -4.42 -21.96
N LYS A 205 34.20 -3.08 -21.97
CA LYS A 205 35.24 -2.31 -22.65
C LYS A 205 36.64 -2.61 -22.10
N GLY A 206 36.78 -2.66 -20.78
CA GLY A 206 38.05 -3.01 -20.13
C GLY A 206 38.53 -4.41 -20.51
N LEU A 207 37.64 -5.40 -20.49
CA LEU A 207 37.93 -6.78 -20.89
C LEU A 207 38.33 -6.87 -22.36
N LEU A 208 37.64 -6.14 -23.26
CA LEU A 208 38.00 -6.14 -24.67
C LEU A 208 39.39 -5.54 -24.90
N GLU A 209 39.73 -4.42 -24.26
CA GLU A 209 41.05 -3.81 -24.39
C GLU A 209 42.16 -4.73 -23.83
N GLN A 210 41.92 -5.41 -22.71
CA GLN A 210 42.82 -6.45 -22.20
C GLN A 210 42.99 -7.60 -23.20
N GLY A 211 41.88 -8.06 -23.81
CA GLY A 211 41.90 -9.11 -24.82
C GLY A 211 42.73 -8.72 -26.05
N LYS A 212 42.60 -7.47 -26.53
CA LYS A 212 43.42 -6.93 -27.62
C LYS A 212 44.91 -6.89 -27.28
N ALA A 213 45.24 -6.58 -26.03
CA ALA A 213 46.61 -6.51 -25.55
C ALA A 213 47.25 -7.89 -25.28
N SER A 214 46.45 -8.93 -25.01
CA SER A 214 46.98 -10.27 -24.74
C SER A 214 47.65 -10.89 -25.97
N LYS A 215 48.82 -11.48 -25.74
CA LYS A 215 49.60 -12.24 -26.73
C LYS A 215 49.22 -13.72 -26.76
N GLN A 216 48.51 -14.23 -25.76
CA GLN A 216 48.09 -15.62 -25.66
C GLN A 216 46.71 -15.79 -26.34
N PRO A 217 46.58 -16.64 -27.37
CA PRO A 217 45.34 -16.81 -28.11
C PRO A 217 44.15 -17.26 -27.25
N GLU A 218 44.38 -18.16 -26.30
CA GLU A 218 43.36 -18.70 -25.40
C GLU A 218 42.86 -17.63 -24.43
N GLU A 219 43.79 -16.85 -23.85
CA GLU A 219 43.47 -15.74 -22.95
C GLU A 219 42.71 -14.63 -23.69
N ARG A 220 43.16 -14.24 -24.89
CA ARG A 220 42.46 -13.29 -25.76
C ARG A 220 41.03 -13.75 -26.01
N THR A 221 40.85 -15.01 -26.39
CA THR A 221 39.52 -15.57 -26.69
C THR A 221 38.61 -15.53 -25.46
N SER A 222 39.14 -15.94 -24.30
CA SER A 222 38.43 -15.89 -23.02
C SER A 222 37.99 -14.47 -22.63
N LEU A 223 38.90 -13.49 -22.76
CA LEU A 223 38.61 -12.08 -22.48
C LEU A 223 37.54 -11.50 -23.41
N VAL A 224 37.58 -11.83 -24.70
CA VAL A 224 36.56 -11.40 -25.68
C VAL A 224 35.20 -12.06 -25.39
N ILE A 225 35.16 -13.33 -24.99
CA ILE A 225 33.93 -14.00 -24.55
C ILE A 225 33.33 -13.28 -23.34
N ARG A 226 34.13 -13.01 -22.31
CA ARG A 226 33.66 -12.29 -21.12
C ARG A 226 33.18 -10.88 -21.45
N ALA A 227 33.85 -10.17 -22.35
CA ALA A 227 33.42 -8.86 -22.82
C ALA A 227 32.04 -8.93 -23.53
N ARG A 228 31.85 -9.92 -24.42
CA ARG A 228 30.57 -10.19 -25.08
C ARG A 228 29.46 -10.42 -24.05
N ASP A 229 29.70 -11.29 -23.08
CA ASP A 229 28.70 -11.67 -22.07
C ASP A 229 28.33 -10.49 -21.17
N ALA A 230 29.31 -9.65 -20.81
CA ALA A 230 29.08 -8.41 -20.08
C ALA A 230 28.25 -7.40 -20.91
N TRP A 231 28.47 -7.28 -22.23
CA TRP A 231 27.63 -6.45 -23.10
C TRP A 231 26.22 -6.99 -23.30
N GLN A 232 26.06 -8.31 -23.44
CA GLN A 232 24.72 -8.94 -23.49
C GLN A 232 23.95 -8.68 -22.18
N SER A 233 24.64 -8.82 -21.05
CA SER A 233 24.07 -8.52 -19.73
C SER A 233 23.74 -7.04 -19.58
N CYS A 234 24.57 -6.13 -20.09
CA CYS A 234 24.28 -4.70 -20.13
C CYS A 234 22.95 -4.42 -20.85
N ALA A 235 22.77 -5.00 -22.05
CA ALA A 235 21.57 -4.79 -22.84
C ALA A 235 20.32 -5.35 -22.16
N THR A 236 20.39 -6.58 -21.63
CA THR A 236 19.28 -7.24 -20.94
C THR A 236 18.86 -6.47 -19.68
N ASP A 237 19.82 -6.08 -18.84
CA ASP A 237 19.54 -5.30 -17.64
C ASP A 237 18.95 -3.92 -17.97
N ALA A 238 19.49 -3.26 -19.00
CA ALA A 238 18.97 -1.97 -19.46
C ALA A 238 17.52 -2.10 -19.91
N ALA A 239 17.19 -3.13 -20.69
CA ALA A 239 15.82 -3.40 -21.12
C ALA A 239 14.89 -3.71 -19.94
N ALA A 240 15.36 -4.49 -18.95
CA ALA A 240 14.59 -4.80 -17.74
C ALA A 240 14.29 -3.54 -16.91
N LEU A 241 15.27 -2.66 -16.73
CA LEU A 241 15.09 -1.39 -16.01
C LEU A 241 14.13 -0.44 -16.76
N ILE A 242 14.20 -0.38 -18.10
CA ILE A 242 13.27 0.40 -18.91
C ILE A 242 11.84 -0.15 -18.79
N ALA A 243 11.67 -1.47 -18.75
CA ALA A 243 10.35 -2.08 -18.57
C ALA A 243 9.74 -1.75 -17.19
N GLN A 244 10.57 -1.71 -16.14
CA GLN A 244 10.13 -1.34 -14.79
C GLN A 244 9.84 0.15 -14.64
N ALA A 245 10.59 1.00 -15.33
CA ALA A 245 10.44 2.46 -15.31
C ALA A 245 10.41 3.02 -16.74
N PRO A 246 9.27 2.99 -17.46
CA PRO A 246 9.20 3.40 -18.87
C PRO A 246 9.66 4.85 -19.14
N ALA A 247 9.53 5.74 -18.16
CA ALA A 247 10.03 7.12 -18.26
C ALA A 247 11.56 7.16 -18.50
N LEU A 248 12.31 6.16 -18.04
CA LEU A 248 13.75 6.02 -18.24
C LEU A 248 14.12 5.89 -19.73
N GLU A 249 13.22 5.37 -20.57
CA GLU A 249 13.46 5.20 -22.02
C GLU A 249 13.84 6.52 -22.69
N ARG A 250 13.23 7.62 -22.25
CA ARG A 250 13.36 8.97 -22.83
C ARG A 250 14.24 9.89 -21.97
N GLU A 251 14.60 9.47 -20.77
CA GLU A 251 15.40 10.27 -19.86
C GLU A 251 16.82 10.44 -20.44
N PRO A 252 17.31 11.69 -20.59
CA PRO A 252 18.67 11.92 -21.02
C PRO A 252 19.65 11.57 -19.88
N LEU A 253 20.44 10.54 -20.08
CA LEU A 253 21.48 10.12 -19.14
C LEU A 253 22.79 10.83 -19.49
N LYS A 254 23.45 11.37 -18.46
CA LYS A 254 24.81 11.91 -18.60
C LYS A 254 25.79 10.75 -18.44
N LEU A 255 26.17 10.15 -19.56
CA LEU A 255 27.10 9.03 -19.58
C LEU A 255 28.53 9.53 -19.82
N PRO A 256 29.57 8.74 -19.49
CA PRO A 256 30.95 9.11 -19.79
C PRO A 256 31.15 9.33 -21.30
N GLY A 257 31.42 10.58 -21.68
CA GLY A 257 31.73 10.97 -23.06
C GLY A 257 30.53 11.22 -23.98
N THR A 258 29.28 10.92 -23.58
CA THR A 258 28.09 11.16 -24.41
C THR A 258 26.84 11.44 -23.58
N ARG A 259 25.89 12.19 -24.15
CA ARG A 259 24.50 12.20 -23.68
C ARG A 259 23.74 11.18 -24.51
N ALA A 260 23.11 10.22 -23.86
CA ALA A 260 22.33 9.17 -24.51
C ALA A 260 21.10 8.84 -23.68
N THR A 261 20.06 8.30 -24.32
CA THR A 261 18.91 7.75 -23.59
C THR A 261 19.19 6.30 -23.22
N ALA A 262 18.50 5.78 -22.19
CA ALA A 262 18.63 4.39 -21.77
C ALA A 262 18.40 3.41 -22.94
N LYS A 263 17.42 3.71 -23.81
CA LYS A 263 17.14 2.92 -25.02
C LYS A 263 18.32 2.88 -25.99
N SER A 264 18.87 4.04 -26.33
CA SER A 264 20.01 4.12 -27.25
C SER A 264 21.26 3.46 -26.67
N PHE A 265 21.41 3.50 -25.34
CA PHE A 265 22.50 2.82 -24.64
C PHE A 265 22.35 1.29 -24.67
N ALA A 266 21.15 0.78 -24.42
CA ALA A 266 20.87 -0.66 -24.53
C ALA A 266 21.20 -1.20 -25.94
N ALA A 267 20.73 -0.49 -26.98
CA ALA A 267 21.04 -0.83 -28.37
C ALA A 267 22.54 -0.78 -28.69
N ALA A 268 23.28 0.17 -28.10
CA ALA A 268 24.73 0.23 -28.24
C ALA A 268 25.42 -0.98 -27.58
N CYS A 269 24.98 -1.40 -26.38
CA CYS A 269 25.47 -2.63 -25.75
C CYS A 269 25.21 -3.87 -26.62
N GLU A 270 24.02 -4.03 -27.19
CA GLU A 270 23.73 -5.13 -28.13
C GLU A 270 24.64 -5.12 -29.36
N SER A 271 24.86 -3.94 -29.95
CA SER A 271 25.73 -3.80 -31.11
C SER A 271 27.18 -4.16 -30.79
N GLN A 272 27.66 -3.83 -29.59
CA GLN A 272 29.01 -4.18 -29.13
C GLN A 272 29.13 -5.67 -28.84
N ALA A 273 28.11 -6.30 -28.23
CA ALA A 273 28.06 -7.75 -28.07
C ALA A 273 28.16 -8.49 -29.42
N LYS A 274 27.39 -8.07 -30.43
CA LYS A 274 27.45 -8.64 -31.79
C LYS A 274 28.82 -8.45 -32.45
N SER A 275 29.45 -7.30 -32.21
CA SER A 275 30.80 -7.03 -32.72
C SER A 275 31.85 -7.92 -32.06
N ALA A 276 31.74 -8.16 -30.76
CA ALA A 276 32.60 -9.10 -30.04
C ALA A 276 32.39 -10.55 -30.53
N GLU A 277 31.15 -10.93 -30.79
CA GLU A 277 30.81 -12.23 -31.38
C GLU A 277 31.42 -12.42 -32.77
N ALA A 278 31.41 -11.39 -33.61
CA ALA A 278 32.06 -11.42 -34.92
C ALA A 278 33.60 -11.53 -34.84
N VAL A 279 34.22 -11.10 -33.75
CA VAL A 279 35.67 -11.32 -33.49
C VAL A 279 35.93 -12.78 -33.13
N LEU A 280 35.04 -13.41 -32.38
CA LEU A 280 35.14 -14.83 -32.01
C LEU A 280 34.84 -15.75 -33.20
N ASN A 281 33.88 -15.35 -34.04
CA ASN A 281 33.40 -16.09 -35.20
C ASN A 281 33.56 -15.25 -36.47
N PRO A 282 34.79 -15.03 -36.97
CA PRO A 282 35.01 -14.24 -38.17
C PRO A 282 34.27 -14.90 -39.35
N PRO A 283 33.48 -14.14 -40.15
CA PRO A 283 32.76 -14.71 -41.28
C PRO A 283 33.77 -15.34 -42.25
N ALA A 284 33.47 -16.56 -42.71
CA ALA A 284 34.32 -17.28 -43.65
C ALA A 284 34.74 -16.35 -44.79
N ALA A 285 36.05 -16.20 -45.00
CA ALA A 285 36.61 -15.32 -46.00
C ALA A 285 35.91 -15.57 -47.35
N LYS A 286 35.26 -14.55 -47.92
CA LYS A 286 34.64 -14.67 -49.24
C LYS A 286 35.72 -15.19 -50.21
N PRO A 287 35.48 -16.30 -50.94
CA PRO A 287 36.47 -16.84 -51.87
C PRO A 287 36.89 -15.72 -52.82
N GLY A 288 38.20 -15.44 -52.83
CA GLY A 288 38.77 -14.30 -53.52
C GLY A 288 38.25 -14.21 -54.95
N LYS A 289 37.81 -13.02 -55.36
CA LYS A 289 37.60 -12.69 -56.78
C LYS A 289 38.91 -13.04 -57.50
N ALA A 290 38.91 -14.12 -58.27
CA ALA A 290 40.05 -14.56 -59.05
C ALA A 290 40.59 -13.37 -59.84
N ALA A 291 41.89 -13.14 -59.69
CA ALA A 291 42.61 -12.10 -60.42
C ALA A 291 42.30 -12.22 -61.91
N LYS A 292 41.70 -11.17 -62.50
CA LYS A 292 41.54 -11.07 -63.96
C LYS A 292 42.94 -11.15 -64.56
N ALA A 293 43.21 -12.24 -65.30
CA ALA A 293 44.42 -12.43 -66.07
C ALA A 293 44.63 -11.23 -66.99
N THR A 294 45.68 -10.44 -66.73
CA THR A 294 46.19 -9.40 -67.62
C THR A 294 46.73 -10.07 -68.89
N LYS A 295 46.06 -9.79 -70.01
CA LYS A 295 46.43 -10.22 -71.36
C LYS A 295 47.82 -9.65 -71.73
N PRO A 296 48.78 -10.46 -72.21
CA PRO A 296 50.10 -9.95 -72.58
C PRO A 296 50.02 -9.07 -73.85
N PRO A 297 50.85 -8.03 -73.97
CA PRO A 297 50.87 -7.14 -75.12
C PRO A 297 51.41 -7.84 -76.37
N ALA A 298 50.71 -7.66 -77.49
CA ALA A 298 51.08 -8.18 -78.79
C ALA A 298 52.37 -7.51 -79.32
N LYS A 299 53.37 -8.32 -79.68
CA LYS A 299 54.52 -7.91 -80.48
C LYS A 299 54.06 -7.36 -81.83
N LYS A 300 54.42 -6.11 -82.15
CA LYS A 300 54.41 -5.61 -83.54
C LYS A 300 55.79 -5.90 -84.16
N ARG A 301 55.73 -6.39 -85.40
CA ARG A 301 56.86 -6.61 -86.31
C ARG A 301 57.48 -5.29 -86.74
#